data_AF-A0A260ZWM1-F1
#
_entry.id   AF-A0A260ZWM1-F1
#
_cell.length_a   1.000
_cell.length_b   1.000
_cell.length_c   1.000
_cell.angle_alpha   90.00
_cell.angle_beta   90.00
_cell.angle_gamma   90.00
#
_symmetry.space_group_name_H-M   'P 1'
#
loop_
_entity.id
_entity.type
_entity.pdbx_description
1 polymer ?
#
loop_
_entity_poly.entity_id
_entity_poly.type
_entity_poly.pdbx_seq_one_letter_code
_entity_poly.pdbx_strand_id
1 'polypeptide(L)'
;MIQRGMVISIWWIEQCPEYQKRVHEESDSVLEKISIKYERLKEFVPDQFDAERVSRRNPNSYMSFSAGSRSCIVQKFAILDEKAVLSWIFSCFEVRSVVALTRWTSSSRTDTTPV
;
A
#
# COMPACT_ATOMS: atom_id res chain seq x y z
N MET A 1 -0.71 -34.07 2.02
CA MET A 1 0.41 -34.28 2.97
C MET A 1 0.83 -32.98 3.67
N ILE A 2 0.94 -31.85 2.96
CA ILE A 2 1.37 -30.55 3.52
C ILE A 2 0.38 -29.96 4.55
N GLN A 3 -0.93 -30.08 4.33
CA GLN A 3 -1.93 -29.51 5.25
C GLN A 3 -1.98 -30.18 6.64
N ARG A 4 -1.66 -31.48 6.75
CA ARG A 4 -1.58 -32.16 8.06
C ARG A 4 -0.38 -31.67 8.88
N GLY A 5 0.73 -31.33 8.22
CA GLY A 5 1.93 -30.82 8.88
C GLY A 5 1.72 -29.45 9.52
N MET A 6 1.06 -28.52 8.82
CA MET A 6 0.79 -27.18 9.37
C MET A 6 -0.08 -27.22 10.62
N VAL A 7 -1.08 -28.10 10.65
CA VAL A 7 -1.98 -28.24 11.82
C VAL A 7 -1.22 -28.76 13.04
N ILE A 8 -0.33 -29.74 12.86
CA ILE A 8 0.50 -30.27 13.96
C ILE A 8 1.48 -29.19 14.46
N SER A 9 2.08 -28.42 13.56
CA SER A 9 2.99 -27.33 13.93
C SER A 9 2.29 -26.21 14.70
N ILE A 10 1.10 -25.78 14.25
CA ILE A 10 0.31 -24.75 14.94
C ILE A 10 -0.12 -25.25 16.32
N TRP A 11 -0.64 -26.48 16.39
CA TRP A 11 -1.03 -27.12 17.66
C TRP A 11 0.14 -27.27 18.64
N TRP A 12 1.35 -27.58 18.14
CA TRP A 12 2.55 -27.66 18.96
C TRP A 12 2.99 -26.29 19.51
N ILE A 13 2.88 -25.24 18.69
CA ILE A 13 3.21 -23.87 19.09
C ILE A 13 2.23 -23.36 20.15
N GLU A 14 0.94 -23.69 20.07
CA GLU A 14 -0.08 -23.28 21.05
C GLU A 14 0.15 -23.87 22.46
N GLN A 15 0.81 -25.03 22.58
CA GLN A 15 1.11 -25.61 23.90
C GLN A 15 2.28 -24.93 24.62
N CYS A 16 3.06 -24.08 23.94
CA CYS A 16 4.20 -23.39 24.52
C CYS A 16 4.13 -21.87 24.28
N PRO A 17 3.59 -21.08 25.24
CA PRO A 17 3.40 -19.64 25.06
C PRO A 17 4.72 -18.87 24.81
N GLU A 18 5.85 -19.39 25.30
CA GLU A 18 7.20 -18.85 25.08
C GLU A 18 7.67 -18.94 23.61
N TYR A 19 7.25 -19.97 22.86
CA TYR A 19 7.57 -20.09 21.45
C TYR A 19 6.69 -19.21 20.59
N GLN A 20 5.38 -19.14 20.92
CA GLN A 20 4.46 -18.25 20.24
C GLN A 20 4.91 -16.79 20.36
N LYS A 21 5.35 -16.35 21.55
CA LYS A 21 5.88 -15.00 21.76
C LYS A 21 7.12 -14.70 20.91
N ARG A 22 8.08 -15.64 20.84
CA ARG A 22 9.28 -15.49 20.01
C ARG A 22 8.95 -15.41 18.52
N VAL A 23 8.01 -16.23 18.04
CA VAL A 23 7.58 -16.19 16.64
C VAL A 23 6.91 -14.86 16.32
N HIS A 24 6.09 -14.32 17.22
CA HIS A 24 5.49 -12.99 17.05
C HIS A 24 6.56 -11.88 17.05
N GLU A 25 7.52 -11.92 17.98
CA GLU A 25 8.61 -10.94 18.04
C GLU A 25 9.52 -10.99 16.81
N GLU A 26 9.89 -12.19 16.35
CA GLU A 26 10.63 -12.37 15.09
C GLU A 26 9.83 -11.85 13.90
N SER A 27 8.53 -12.17 13.84
CA SER A 27 7.64 -11.69 12.77
C SER A 27 7.52 -10.17 12.78
N ASP A 28 7.31 -9.57 13.95
CA ASP A 28 7.18 -8.12 14.13
C ASP A 28 8.49 -7.41 13.80
N SER A 29 9.64 -7.97 14.19
CA SER A 29 10.96 -7.40 13.86
C SER A 29 11.28 -7.48 12.36
N VAL A 30 10.87 -8.55 11.68
CA VAL A 30 10.98 -8.68 10.22
C VAL A 30 10.05 -7.69 9.54
N LEU A 31 8.81 -7.56 10.02
CA LEU A 31 7.86 -6.58 9.51
C LEU A 31 8.34 -5.15 9.75
N GLU A 32 8.96 -4.84 10.89
CA GLU A 32 9.55 -3.53 11.19
C GLU A 32 10.72 -3.23 10.24
N LYS A 33 11.55 -4.24 9.96
CA LYS A 33 12.68 -4.12 9.01
C LYS A 33 12.24 -3.94 7.56
N ILE A 34 11.09 -4.49 7.19
CA ILE A 34 10.45 -4.30 5.89
C ILE A 34 9.57 -3.04 5.90
N SER A 35 9.23 -2.54 7.10
CA SER A 35 8.20 -1.51 7.31
C SER A 35 8.53 -0.28 6.50
N ILE A 36 7.60 -0.03 5.60
CA ILE A 36 7.68 1.05 4.67
C ILE A 36 7.34 2.30 5.46
N LYS A 37 8.33 3.17 5.69
CA LYS A 37 8.14 4.44 6.41
C LYS A 37 7.36 5.44 5.55
N TYR A 38 6.07 5.18 5.32
CA TYR A 38 5.13 6.20 4.87
C TYR A 38 4.65 6.95 6.11
N GLU A 39 5.10 8.20 6.24
CA GLU A 39 4.77 9.08 7.37
C GLU A 39 3.26 9.33 7.50
N ARG A 40 2.52 9.22 6.39
CA ARG A 40 1.05 9.30 6.33
C ARG A 40 0.49 8.29 5.33
N LEU A 41 0.00 7.16 5.85
CA LEU A 41 -0.60 6.08 5.06
C LEU A 41 -2.04 6.33 4.62
N LYS A 42 -2.79 7.11 5.40
CA LYS A 42 -4.24 7.32 5.20
C LYS A 42 -4.56 8.62 4.47
N GLU A 43 -3.55 9.41 4.14
CA GLU A 43 -3.72 10.70 3.45
C GLU A 43 -3.09 10.62 2.06
N PHE A 44 -3.77 11.18 1.08
CA PHE A 44 -3.20 11.36 -0.26
C PHE A 44 -2.19 12.51 -0.21
N VAL A 45 -0.89 12.18 -0.28
CA VAL A 45 0.21 13.16 -0.25
C VAL A 45 1.05 12.98 -1.51
N PRO A 46 0.88 13.84 -2.54
CA PRO A 46 1.57 13.68 -3.83
C PRO A 46 3.10 13.82 -3.70
N ASP A 47 3.59 14.67 -2.79
CA ASP A 47 5.02 14.92 -2.54
C ASP A 47 5.80 13.66 -2.06
N GLN A 48 5.10 12.58 -1.72
CA GLN A 48 5.76 11.31 -1.36
C GLN A 48 6.53 10.68 -2.54
N PHE A 49 6.23 11.08 -3.78
CA PHE A 49 6.85 10.54 -4.99
C PHE A 49 8.01 11.39 -5.54
N ASP A 50 8.54 12.33 -4.75
CA ASP A 50 9.75 13.07 -5.07
C ASP A 50 10.95 12.14 -5.32
N ALA A 51 11.81 12.50 -6.28
CA ALA A 51 12.96 11.69 -6.67
C ALA A 51 13.91 11.37 -5.48
N GLU A 52 14.11 12.32 -4.57
CA GLU A 52 14.92 12.12 -3.36
C GLU A 52 14.31 11.11 -2.39
N ARG A 53 12.98 11.13 -2.21
CA ARG A 53 12.26 10.19 -1.33
C ARG A 53 12.17 8.80 -1.96
N VAL A 54 11.94 8.75 -3.27
CA VAL A 54 11.89 7.53 -4.08
C VAL A 54 13.25 6.82 -4.14
N SER A 55 14.36 7.54 -4.09
CA SER A 55 15.70 6.91 -4.04
C SER A 55 16.05 6.32 -2.66
N ARG A 56 15.52 6.91 -1.57
CA ARG A 56 15.75 6.46 -0.19
C ARG A 56 14.80 5.34 0.26
N ARG A 57 13.70 5.09 -0.46
CA ARG A 57 12.72 4.06 -0.08
C ARG A 57 13.23 2.65 -0.40
N ASN A 58 12.75 1.66 0.35
CA ASN A 58 13.00 0.26 0.05
C ASN A 58 12.46 -0.08 -1.37
N PRO A 59 13.20 -0.75 -2.25
CA PRO A 59 12.73 -1.09 -3.60
C PRO A 59 11.37 -1.79 -3.66
N ASN A 60 11.01 -2.57 -2.64
CA ASN A 60 9.75 -3.31 -2.56
C ASN A 60 8.62 -2.54 -1.85
N SER A 61 8.86 -1.27 -1.48
CA SER A 61 7.88 -0.43 -0.79
C SER A 61 6.72 0.06 -1.66
N TYR A 62 6.88 0.02 -2.98
CA TYR A 62 5.90 0.51 -3.93
C TYR A 62 5.77 -0.50 -5.08
N MET A 63 4.85 -1.44 -4.90
CA MET A 63 4.70 -2.64 -5.74
C MET A 63 3.30 -2.70 -6.36
N SER A 64 2.87 -1.61 -7.02
CA SER A 64 1.55 -1.51 -7.64
C SER A 64 1.30 -2.54 -8.75
N PHE A 65 2.37 -3.02 -9.39
CA PHE A 65 2.33 -3.98 -10.51
C PHE A 65 2.98 -5.33 -10.19
N SER A 66 3.04 -5.67 -8.90
CA SER A 66 3.86 -6.77 -8.40
C SER A 66 5.36 -6.57 -8.68
N ALA A 67 6.20 -7.53 -8.30
CA ALA A 67 7.64 -7.55 -8.46
C ALA A 67 8.13 -8.99 -8.63
N GLY A 68 9.35 -9.18 -9.15
CA GLY A 68 9.95 -10.48 -9.40
C GLY A 68 9.57 -11.09 -10.76
N SER A 69 9.79 -12.40 -10.92
CA SER A 69 9.58 -13.11 -12.21
C SER A 69 8.13 -13.16 -12.70
N ARG A 70 7.17 -12.82 -11.82
CA ARG A 70 5.73 -12.74 -12.09
C ARG A 70 5.20 -11.30 -12.00
N SER A 71 6.06 -10.29 -12.22
CA SER A 71 5.62 -8.89 -12.33
C SER A 71 4.72 -8.68 -13.55
N CYS A 72 3.89 -7.62 -13.53
CA CYS A 72 3.07 -7.25 -14.67
C CYS A 72 3.96 -6.93 -15.89
N ILE A 73 3.78 -7.68 -16.99
CA ILE A 73 4.49 -7.43 -18.25
C ILE A 73 4.14 -6.07 -18.87
N VAL A 74 2.94 -5.56 -18.58
CA VAL A 74 2.39 -4.32 -19.14
C VAL A 74 2.72 -3.09 -18.27
N GLN A 75 3.50 -3.23 -17.20
CA GLN A 75 3.78 -2.14 -16.25
C GLN A 75 4.28 -0.84 -16.91
N LYS A 76 5.25 -0.95 -17.84
CA LYS A 76 5.81 0.23 -18.53
C LYS A 76 4.79 0.89 -19.45
N PHE A 77 3.97 0.08 -20.13
CA PHE A 77 2.94 0.58 -21.01
C PHE A 77 1.83 1.27 -20.21
N ALA A 78 1.36 0.65 -19.12
CA ALA A 78 0.30 1.21 -18.27
C ALA A 78 0.66 2.60 -17.73
N ILE A 79 1.90 2.81 -17.26
CA ILE A 79 2.36 4.12 -16.76
C ILE A 79 2.41 5.17 -17.89
N LEU A 80 2.82 4.77 -19.10
CA LEU A 80 2.87 5.69 -20.24
C LEU A 80 1.47 6.04 -20.73
N ASP A 81 0.58 5.06 -20.80
CA ASP A 81 -0.80 5.21 -21.23
C ASP A 81 -1.57 6.15 -20.28
N GLU A 82 -1.47 5.91 -18.97
CA GLU A 82 -2.06 6.78 -17.95
C GLU A 82 -1.55 8.22 -18.07
N LYS A 83 -0.24 8.43 -18.24
CA LYS A 83 0.35 9.76 -18.43
C LYS A 83 -0.11 10.43 -19.72
N ALA A 84 -0.22 9.68 -20.82
CA ALA A 84 -0.64 10.20 -22.10
C ALA A 84 -2.09 10.67 -22.06
N VAL A 85 -2.99 9.85 -21.48
CA VAL A 85 -4.41 10.19 -21.31
C VAL A 85 -4.57 11.39 -20.39
N LEU A 86 -3.89 11.43 -19.24
CA LEU A 86 -3.95 12.56 -18.32
C LEU A 86 -3.42 13.85 -18.97
N SER A 87 -2.28 13.77 -19.67
CA SER A 87 -1.71 14.91 -20.41
C SER A 87 -2.69 15.46 -21.44
N TRP A 88 -3.35 14.57 -22.20
CA TRP A 88 -4.34 14.96 -23.20
C TRP A 88 -5.57 15.62 -22.56
N ILE A 89 -6.11 15.04 -21.49
CA ILE A 89 -7.25 15.60 -20.75
C ILE A 89 -6.92 17.02 -20.26
N PHE A 90 -5.78 17.21 -19.60
CA PHE A 90 -5.41 18.53 -19.05
C PHE A 90 -5.00 19.55 -20.11
N SER A 91 -4.61 19.10 -21.31
CA SER A 91 -4.31 20.00 -22.43
C SER A 91 -5.57 20.51 -23.12
N CYS A 92 -6.65 19.71 -23.12
CA CYS A 92 -7.89 20.02 -23.83
C CYS A 92 -9.01 20.53 -22.94
N PHE A 93 -8.99 20.22 -21.63
CA PHE A 93 -10.10 20.50 -20.72
C PHE A 93 -9.63 21.09 -19.39
N GLU A 94 -10.45 21.98 -18.83
CA GLU A 94 -10.32 22.43 -17.44
C GLU A 94 -11.16 21.52 -16.54
N VAL A 95 -10.50 20.74 -15.68
CA VAL A 95 -11.16 19.77 -14.80
C VAL A 95 -11.38 20.40 -13.42
N ARG A 96 -12.62 20.42 -12.93
CA ARG A 96 -12.97 20.85 -11.57
C ARG A 96 -13.67 19.72 -10.81
N SER A 97 -13.38 19.59 -9.51
CA SER A 97 -14.16 18.70 -8.65
C SER A 97 -15.47 19.39 -8.24
N VAL A 98 -16.57 18.65 -8.29
CA VAL A 98 -17.88 19.12 -7.81
C VAL A 98 -17.92 19.14 -6.27
N VAL A 99 -17.05 18.36 -5.63
CA VAL A 99 -16.87 18.30 -4.17
C VAL A 99 -15.62 19.08 -3.78
N ALA A 100 -15.73 19.92 -2.75
CA ALA A 100 -14.60 20.64 -2.19
C ALA A 100 -13.59 19.66 -1.57
N LEU A 101 -12.29 19.96 -1.72
CA LEU A 101 -11.17 19.29 -1.04
C LEU A 101 -11.20 19.59 0.47
N THR A 102 -12.26 19.15 1.14
CA THR A 102 -12.24 19.03 2.60
C THR A 102 -11.30 17.88 2.92
N ARG A 103 -10.27 18.21 3.71
CA ARG A 103 -9.29 17.28 4.27
C ARG A 103 -10.00 15.98 4.64
N TRP A 104 -9.61 14.86 4.04
CA TRP A 104 -10.20 13.53 4.27
C TRP A 104 -9.85 13.05 5.69
N THR A 105 -10.31 13.75 6.72
CA THR A 105 -10.21 13.31 8.10
C THR A 105 -11.25 12.21 8.28
N SER A 106 -10.79 10.99 8.53
CA SER A 106 -11.66 9.87 8.85
C SER A 106 -12.39 10.13 10.17
N SER A 107 -13.50 10.85 10.13
CA SER A 107 -14.52 10.81 11.18
C SER A 107 -15.89 11.15 10.59
N SER A 108 -16.75 10.13 10.60
CA SER A 108 -18.21 10.18 10.56
C SER A 108 -18.89 10.90 9.38
N ARG A 109 -19.35 10.06 8.46
CA ARG A 109 -20.74 10.05 7.96
C ARG A 109 -21.71 10.76 8.91
N THR A 110 -22.07 11.99 8.61
CA THR A 110 -23.42 12.56 8.69
C THR A 110 -23.40 13.87 7.90
N ASP A 111 -23.84 13.85 6.65
CA ASP A 111 -24.51 15.03 6.12
C ASP A 111 -25.58 14.58 5.12
N THR A 112 -26.80 14.47 5.64
CA THR A 112 -28.03 14.53 4.86
C THR A 112 -28.07 15.88 4.17
N THR A 113 -28.01 15.90 2.84
CA THR A 113 -28.38 17.07 2.06
C THR A 113 -29.86 17.40 2.27
N PRO A 114 -30.25 18.62 2.66
CA PRO A 114 -31.52 19.17 2.23
C PRO A 114 -31.29 20.13 1.05
N VAL A 115 -32.21 20.01 0.09
CA VAL A 115 -32.44 20.87 -1.11
C VAL A 115 -31.61 20.53 -2.35
#